data_AF-A0A381YYI3-F1
#
_entry.id   AF-A0A381YYI3-F1
#
_cell.length_a   1.000
_cell.length_b   1.000
_cell.length_c   1.000
_cell.angle_alpha   90.00
_cell.angle_beta   90.00
_cell.angle_gamma   90.00
#
_symmetry.space_group_name_H-M   'P 1'
#
loop_
_entity.id
_entity.type
_entity.pdbx_description
1 polymer ?
#
loop_
_entity_poly.entity_id
_entity_poly.type
_entity_poly.pdbx_seq_one_letter_code
_entity_poly.pdbx_strand_id
1 'polypeptide(L)'
;YVLTIAYFSFLPYHLNSITFFNWIERTTNTTTFPQFISINGLFLAIAFSWCIYSVYPFITDQNSIRFSAKHLTKKIYRSHPKFLALIFITVLLFGYLIVALSSGMLGGAIPISILMILLLVGSCIFVFKNSKSSYSDSFFPCLLAIGAFSLVIGVDIWRIEGDIDRMNTVFKFYLNVWIILGIAAAYFLYNLLNQLSFSLKSTFSYCWVIFIFLLVSSGLIYTVFGTVDRLQDRFYNSVTAFTLDGYEFMRDGIYKDEKGDINLSADMAAVRWLRDNIEGSPVILEGVTPTYRWGGRISVHTGLPTVIGWEWHQQQQRWEYRNEINSRMADVNAIYTTPGFELAGNLIDKYEVKYIVIGEVEKLYYPSDGLRKIYEGLGGKLEKIYDAEGVIIMKVRDL
;
A
#
# COMPACT_ATOMS: atom_id res chain seq x y z
N TYR A 1 16.24 -27.44 6.87
CA TYR A 1 15.40 -28.03 5.82
C TYR A 1 14.53 -26.98 5.13
N VAL A 2 13.63 -26.30 5.86
CA VAL A 2 12.70 -25.30 5.26
C VAL A 2 13.42 -24.18 4.48
N LEU A 3 14.41 -23.51 5.08
CA LEU A 3 15.15 -22.43 4.40
C LEU A 3 15.90 -22.92 3.16
N THR A 4 16.47 -24.12 3.23
CA THR A 4 17.19 -24.75 2.12
C THR A 4 16.25 -25.05 0.96
N ILE A 5 15.08 -25.66 1.24
CA ILE A 5 14.07 -25.89 0.20
C ILE A 5 13.59 -24.57 -0.38
N ALA A 6 13.25 -23.59 0.46
CA ALA A 6 12.79 -22.29 -0.01
C ALA A 6 13.81 -21.66 -0.96
N TYR A 7 15.10 -21.67 -0.60
CA TYR A 7 16.16 -21.15 -1.47
C TYR A 7 16.24 -21.88 -2.82
N PHE A 8 16.25 -23.22 -2.82
CA PHE A 8 16.34 -23.98 -4.07
C PHE A 8 15.08 -23.90 -4.93
N SER A 9 13.89 -23.81 -4.31
CA SER A 9 12.63 -23.59 -5.02
C SER A 9 12.58 -22.24 -5.73
N PHE A 10 13.27 -21.22 -5.20
CA PHE A 10 13.38 -19.89 -5.79
C PHE A 10 14.68 -19.68 -6.59
N LEU A 11 15.50 -20.72 -6.78
CA LEU A 11 16.78 -20.60 -7.49
C LEU A 11 16.63 -20.01 -8.92
N PRO A 12 15.64 -20.41 -9.74
CA PRO A 12 15.46 -19.79 -11.05
C PRO A 12 15.21 -18.27 -10.96
N TYR A 13 14.50 -17.82 -9.93
CA TYR A 13 14.28 -16.40 -9.69
C TYR A 13 15.58 -15.71 -9.27
N HIS A 14 16.32 -16.27 -8.31
CA HIS A 14 17.60 -15.72 -7.84
C HIS A 14 18.66 -15.59 -8.95
N LEU A 15 18.66 -16.51 -9.91
CA LEU A 15 19.61 -16.51 -11.03
C LEU A 15 19.23 -15.51 -12.14
N ASN A 16 17.95 -15.16 -12.27
CA ASN A 16 17.45 -14.33 -13.37
C ASN A 16 16.92 -12.96 -12.92
N SER A 17 16.83 -12.70 -11.61
CA SER A 17 16.38 -11.42 -11.09
C SER A 17 17.44 -10.34 -11.35
N ILE A 18 17.05 -9.30 -12.09
CA ILE A 18 17.86 -8.10 -12.29
C ILE A 18 17.41 -7.07 -11.26
N THR A 19 18.34 -6.58 -10.45
CA THR A 19 18.09 -5.57 -9.44
C THR A 19 18.78 -4.26 -9.85
N PHE A 20 17.98 -3.25 -10.17
CA PHE A 20 18.47 -1.93 -10.58
C PHE A 20 18.84 -1.02 -9.40
N PHE A 21 18.38 -1.37 -8.20
CA PHE A 21 18.65 -0.64 -6.96
C PHE A 21 19.14 -1.64 -5.92
N ASN A 22 20.42 -1.51 -5.54
CA ASN A 22 21.12 -2.50 -4.71
C ASN A 22 21.66 -1.92 -3.40
N TRP A 23 21.34 -0.65 -3.13
CA TRP A 23 21.85 0.05 -1.97
C TRP A 23 20.73 0.58 -1.06
N ILE A 24 21.09 0.81 0.20
CA ILE A 24 20.24 1.48 1.19
C ILE A 24 20.80 2.86 1.48
N GLU A 25 19.91 3.84 1.57
CA GLU A 25 20.25 5.22 1.86
C GLU A 25 19.57 5.66 3.15
N ARG A 26 20.09 6.72 3.76
CA ARG A 26 19.42 7.35 4.89
C ARG A 26 18.15 8.07 4.40
N THR A 27 17.09 7.98 5.19
CA THR A 27 15.83 8.68 4.93
C THR A 27 16.01 10.20 5.01
N THR A 28 15.27 10.95 4.18
CA THR A 28 15.26 12.42 4.19
C THR A 28 14.28 13.00 5.21
N ASN A 29 13.31 12.19 5.65
CA ASN A 29 12.25 12.57 6.58
C ASN A 29 11.91 11.39 7.51
N THR A 30 11.20 11.68 8.60
CA THR A 30 10.77 10.71 9.60
C THR A 30 9.26 10.73 9.78
N THR A 31 8.69 9.66 10.35
CA THR A 31 7.24 9.55 10.52
C THR A 31 6.85 10.35 11.75
N THR A 32 5.97 11.34 11.60
CA THR A 32 5.56 12.18 12.73
C THR A 32 4.68 11.39 13.71
N PHE A 33 4.58 11.88 14.95
CA PHE A 33 3.74 11.24 15.98
C PHE A 33 2.27 11.10 15.53
N PRO A 34 1.60 12.16 15.01
CA PRO A 34 0.20 12.04 14.58
C PRO A 34 0.00 11.04 13.45
N GLN A 35 0.92 10.99 12.47
CA GLN A 35 0.87 10.02 11.36
C GLN A 35 1.02 8.58 11.86
N PHE A 36 1.91 8.34 12.82
CA PHE A 36 2.12 6.99 13.33
C PHE A 36 0.92 6.51 14.14
N ILE A 37 0.35 7.38 14.97
CA ILE A 37 -0.85 7.07 15.76
C ILE A 37 -2.08 6.90 14.87
N SER A 38 -2.25 7.69 13.80
CA SER A 38 -3.42 7.55 12.93
C SER A 38 -3.45 6.19 12.20
N ILE A 39 -2.28 5.65 11.85
CA ILE A 39 -2.15 4.36 11.15
C ILE A 39 -2.15 3.17 12.12
N ASN A 40 -1.41 3.27 13.23
CA ASN A 40 -1.13 2.13 14.12
C ASN A 40 -1.80 2.24 15.50
N GLY A 41 -2.62 3.27 15.74
CA GLY A 41 -3.19 3.59 17.06
C GLY A 41 -4.00 2.45 17.69
N LEU A 42 -4.77 1.71 16.89
CA LEU A 42 -5.50 0.53 17.35
C LEU A 42 -4.55 -0.55 17.91
N PHE A 43 -3.49 -0.89 17.16
CA PHE A 43 -2.54 -1.92 17.58
C PHE A 43 -1.71 -1.48 18.78
N LEU A 44 -1.28 -0.21 18.80
CA LEU A 44 -0.59 0.40 19.93
C LEU A 44 -1.45 0.34 21.19
N ALA A 45 -2.72 0.72 21.11
CA ALA A 45 -3.64 0.68 22.24
C ALA A 45 -3.77 -0.74 22.81
N ILE A 46 -3.98 -1.75 21.95
CA ILE A 46 -4.14 -3.14 22.37
C ILE A 46 -2.84 -3.69 22.98
N ALA A 47 -1.71 -3.55 22.28
CA ALA A 47 -0.42 -4.07 22.73
C ALA A 47 0.03 -3.40 24.04
N PHE A 48 -0.13 -2.08 24.16
CA PHE A 48 0.18 -1.35 25.38
C PHE A 48 -0.70 -1.80 26.55
N SER A 49 -2.01 -1.98 26.32
CA SER A 49 -2.95 -2.47 27.34
C SER A 49 -2.57 -3.87 27.83
N TRP A 50 -2.17 -4.74 26.91
CA TRP A 50 -1.69 -6.08 27.26
C TRP A 50 -0.40 -6.03 28.08
N CYS A 51 0.55 -5.16 27.74
CA CYS A 51 1.78 -5.00 28.51
C CYS A 51 1.51 -4.51 29.94
N ILE A 52 0.67 -3.49 30.11
CA ILE A 52 0.27 -3.00 31.44
C ILE A 52 -0.39 -4.11 32.24
N TYR A 53 -1.38 -4.77 31.65
CA TYR A 53 -2.14 -5.79 32.36
C TYR A 53 -1.23 -6.96 32.76
N SER A 54 -0.34 -7.40 31.87
CA SER A 54 0.54 -8.55 32.12
C SER A 54 1.42 -8.38 33.37
N VAL A 55 1.71 -7.14 33.77
CA VAL A 55 2.54 -6.83 34.95
C VAL A 55 1.67 -6.34 36.14
N TYR A 56 0.41 -5.98 35.91
CA TYR A 56 -0.49 -5.37 36.91
C TYR A 56 -0.68 -6.19 38.19
N PRO A 57 -0.99 -7.51 38.16
CA PRO A 57 -1.20 -8.30 39.37
C PRO A 57 -0.03 -8.22 40.36
N PHE A 58 1.20 -8.14 39.85
CA PHE A 58 2.40 -8.09 40.67
C PHE A 58 2.69 -6.69 41.22
N ILE A 59 2.35 -5.63 40.47
CA ILE A 59 2.41 -4.25 40.98
C ILE A 59 1.45 -4.10 42.16
N THR A 60 0.27 -4.70 42.08
CA THR A 60 -0.73 -4.64 43.17
C THR A 60 -0.38 -5.53 44.35
N ASP A 61 0.25 -6.69 44.12
CA ASP A 61 0.58 -7.66 45.18
C ASP A 61 1.85 -7.27 45.96
N GLN A 62 2.83 -6.64 45.29
CA GLN A 62 4.05 -6.16 45.96
C GLN A 62 3.88 -4.82 46.68
N ASN A 63 2.81 -4.06 46.43
CA ASN A 63 2.69 -2.71 46.94
C ASN A 63 1.24 -2.21 46.99
N SER A 64 0.64 -2.29 48.17
CA SER A 64 -0.34 -1.28 48.60
C SER A 64 0.37 0.07 48.82
N ILE A 65 1.03 0.63 47.80
CA ILE A 65 1.51 2.01 47.86
C ILE A 65 0.27 2.88 47.73
N ARG A 66 -0.29 3.27 48.87
CA ARG A 66 -1.14 4.47 48.94
C ARG A 66 -0.27 5.63 48.44
N PHE A 67 -0.53 6.08 47.22
CA PHE A 67 0.09 7.27 46.65
C PHE A 67 -0.32 8.47 47.52
N SER A 68 0.52 8.80 48.50
CA SER A 68 0.40 10.01 49.31
C SER A 68 1.60 10.88 49.00
N ALA A 69 1.34 12.09 48.49
CA ALA A 69 2.39 13.07 48.19
C ALA A 69 3.33 13.30 49.39
N LYS A 70 2.82 13.15 50.62
CA LYS A 70 3.56 13.29 51.89
C LYS A 70 4.53 12.12 52.16
N HIS A 71 4.23 10.92 51.68
CA HIS A 71 5.11 9.75 51.79
C HIS A 71 6.20 9.77 50.73
N LEU A 72 5.86 10.20 49.51
CA LEU A 72 6.80 10.35 48.41
C LEU A 72 7.87 11.39 48.74
N THR A 73 7.48 12.57 49.23
CA THR A 73 8.43 13.63 49.63
C THR A 73 9.33 13.22 50.79
N LYS A 74 8.80 12.52 51.80
CA LYS A 74 9.59 12.00 52.93
C LYS A 74 10.58 10.91 52.52
N LYS A 75 10.24 10.08 51.54
CA LYS A 75 11.13 9.04 51.00
C LYS A 75 12.23 9.66 50.13
N ILE A 76 11.89 10.61 49.27
CA ILE A 76 12.82 11.39 48.44
C ILE A 76 13.84 12.14 49.33
N TYR A 77 13.40 12.80 50.40
CA TYR A 77 14.29 13.53 51.32
C TYR A 77 15.27 12.62 52.09
N ARG A 78 14.94 11.34 52.25
CA ARG A 78 15.79 10.33 52.92
C ARG A 78 16.61 9.49 51.96
N SER A 79 16.43 9.66 50.66
CA SER A 79 17.13 8.87 49.65
C SER A 79 18.56 9.34 49.47
N HIS A 80 19.47 8.41 49.17
CA HIS A 80 20.86 8.73 48.85
C HIS A 80 20.94 9.71 47.66
N PRO A 81 21.93 10.63 47.62
CA PRO A 81 22.11 11.59 46.53
C PRO A 81 22.24 10.93 45.15
N LYS A 82 22.78 9.70 45.06
CA LYS A 82 22.82 8.92 43.82
C LYS A 82 21.42 8.55 43.28
N PHE A 83 20.48 8.26 44.17
CA PHE A 83 19.10 7.95 43.81
C PHE A 83 18.34 9.21 43.37
N LEU A 84 18.58 10.34 44.03
CA LEU A 84 18.06 11.65 43.62
C LEU A 84 18.59 12.07 42.24
N ALA A 85 19.89 11.89 42.00
CA ALA A 85 20.50 12.13 40.70
C ALA A 85 19.90 11.23 39.60
N LEU A 86 19.67 9.95 39.89
CA LEU A 86 19.02 9.03 38.95
C LEU A 86 17.59 9.47 38.62
N ILE A 87 16.80 9.86 39.62
CA ILE A 87 15.44 10.40 39.38
C ILE A 87 15.50 11.66 38.53
N PHE A 88 16.40 12.59 38.86
CA PHE A 88 16.56 13.83 38.11
C PHE A 88 16.96 13.59 36.65
N ILE A 89 17.95 12.73 36.40
CA ILE A 89 18.36 12.30 35.06
C ILE A 89 17.17 11.65 34.34
N THR A 90 16.40 10.80 35.01
CA THR A 90 15.22 10.14 34.43
C THR A 90 14.15 11.16 34.02
N VAL A 91 13.86 12.14 34.86
CA VAL A 91 12.89 13.21 34.58
C VAL A 91 13.37 14.08 33.42
N LEU A 92 14.66 14.43 33.38
CA LEU A 92 15.25 15.20 32.28
C LEU A 92 15.23 14.41 30.97
N LEU A 93 15.56 13.12 30.98
CA LEU A 93 15.47 12.25 29.81
C LEU A 93 14.03 12.11 29.32
N PHE A 94 13.07 11.99 30.24
CA PHE A 94 11.65 11.93 29.91
C PHE A 94 11.15 13.26 29.34
N GLY A 95 11.55 14.38 29.92
CA GLY A 95 11.25 15.73 29.40
C GLY A 95 11.86 15.96 28.02
N TYR A 96 13.13 15.58 27.82
CA TYR A 96 13.79 15.61 26.52
C TYR A 96 13.07 14.73 25.49
N LEU A 97 12.66 13.52 25.88
CA LEU A 97 11.91 12.61 25.01
C LEU A 97 10.57 13.20 24.58
N ILE A 98 9.82 13.82 25.52
CA ILE A 98 8.56 14.51 25.21
C ILE A 98 8.81 15.68 24.25
N VAL A 99 9.81 16.52 24.52
CA VAL A 99 10.16 17.67 23.68
C VAL A 99 10.65 17.23 22.31
N ALA A 100 11.44 16.17 22.22
CA ALA A 100 11.95 15.62 20.97
C ALA A 100 10.84 14.96 20.12
N LEU A 101 9.86 14.31 20.77
CA LEU A 101 8.66 13.78 20.14
C LEU A 101 7.73 14.91 19.66
N SER A 102 7.52 15.95 20.46
CA SER A 102 6.64 17.07 20.10
C SER A 102 7.24 18.00 19.04
N SER A 103 8.56 18.15 19.03
CA SER A 103 9.29 18.94 18.02
C SER A 103 9.52 18.18 16.71
N GLY A 104 9.23 16.87 16.68
CA GLY A 104 9.49 16.01 15.51
C GLY A 104 10.97 15.73 15.25
N MET A 105 11.88 16.22 16.10
CA MET A 105 13.33 16.16 15.92
C MET A 105 13.88 14.74 15.79
N LEU A 106 13.24 13.75 16.44
CA LEU A 106 13.61 12.33 16.35
C LEU A 106 12.67 11.51 15.45
N GLY A 107 11.68 12.14 14.83
CA GLY A 107 10.48 11.44 14.37
C GLY A 107 9.60 10.97 15.55
N GLY A 108 8.31 10.77 15.31
CA GLY A 108 7.38 10.22 16.28
C GLY A 108 7.38 8.70 16.35
N ALA A 109 7.64 8.01 15.23
CA ALA A 109 7.55 6.56 15.17
C ALA A 109 8.70 5.84 15.88
N ILE A 110 9.95 6.33 15.75
CA ILE A 110 11.13 5.68 16.37
C ILE A 110 10.98 5.58 17.90
N PRO A 111 10.73 6.66 18.65
CA PRO A 111 10.75 6.56 20.11
C PRO A 111 9.56 5.78 20.66
N ILE A 112 8.39 5.85 20.02
CA ILE A 112 7.23 5.01 20.36
C ILE A 112 7.55 3.53 20.12
N SER A 113 8.17 3.21 18.98
CA SER A 113 8.54 1.83 18.65
C SER A 113 9.55 1.26 19.64
N ILE A 114 10.56 2.05 20.03
CA ILE A 114 11.53 1.65 21.08
C ILE A 114 10.81 1.40 22.40
N LEU A 115 9.94 2.33 22.83
CA LEU A 115 9.16 2.16 24.06
C LEU A 115 8.33 0.87 24.02
N MET A 116 7.61 0.63 22.91
CA MET A 116 6.80 -0.57 22.75
C MET A 116 7.63 -1.84 22.76
N ILE A 117 8.79 -1.86 22.10
CA ILE A 117 9.72 -3.00 22.16
C ILE A 117 10.15 -3.26 23.60
N LEU A 118 10.54 -2.24 24.36
CA LEU A 118 10.95 -2.40 25.76
C LEU A 118 9.81 -2.94 26.63
N LEU A 119 8.58 -2.42 26.46
CA LEU A 119 7.40 -2.89 27.18
C LEU A 119 7.05 -4.34 26.82
N LEU A 120 7.10 -4.70 25.53
CA LEU A 120 6.81 -6.05 25.05
C LEU A 120 7.85 -7.06 25.52
N VAL A 121 9.14 -6.72 25.44
CA VAL A 121 10.23 -7.57 25.95
C VAL A 121 10.09 -7.75 27.46
N GLY A 122 9.87 -6.67 28.21
CA GLY A 122 9.68 -6.72 29.65
C GLY A 122 8.48 -7.58 30.06
N SER A 123 7.33 -7.38 29.40
CA SER A 123 6.11 -8.15 29.64
C SER A 123 6.27 -9.62 29.24
N CYS A 124 6.92 -9.90 28.11
CA CYS A 124 7.18 -11.27 27.65
C CYS A 124 8.09 -12.03 28.61
N ILE A 125 9.20 -11.43 29.04
CA ILE A 125 10.11 -12.01 30.04
C ILE A 125 9.37 -12.24 31.37
N PHE A 126 8.54 -11.27 31.78
CA PHE A 126 7.76 -11.37 33.01
C PHE A 126 6.74 -12.53 32.96
N VAL A 127 5.94 -12.61 31.89
CA VAL A 127 4.97 -13.69 31.70
C VAL A 127 5.68 -15.04 31.62
N PHE A 128 6.80 -15.12 30.90
CA PHE A 128 7.59 -16.35 30.79
C PHE A 128 8.13 -16.82 32.14
N LYS A 129 8.72 -15.92 32.94
CA LYS A 129 9.25 -16.25 34.28
C LYS A 129 8.18 -16.77 35.25
N ASN A 130 6.94 -16.30 35.11
CA ASN A 130 5.83 -16.67 35.98
C ASN A 130 4.95 -17.79 35.40
N SER A 131 5.22 -18.22 34.17
CA SER A 131 4.50 -19.31 33.52
C SER A 131 4.92 -20.65 34.14
N LYS A 132 3.93 -21.52 34.39
CA LYS A 132 4.18 -22.92 34.79
C LYS A 132 4.50 -23.83 33.59
N SER A 133 4.29 -23.34 32.37
CA SER A 133 4.57 -24.05 31.11
C SER A 133 5.95 -23.69 30.58
N SER A 134 6.66 -24.67 30.00
CA SER A 134 7.94 -24.46 29.30
C SER A 134 7.81 -23.55 28.06
N TYR A 135 6.59 -23.35 27.55
CA TYR A 135 6.28 -22.43 26.46
C TYR A 135 5.19 -21.46 26.91
N SER A 136 5.43 -20.15 26.70
CA SER A 136 4.38 -19.14 26.85
C SER A 136 3.72 -18.89 25.50
N ASP A 137 2.39 -19.02 25.44
CA ASP A 137 1.59 -18.69 24.25
C ASP A 137 1.78 -17.23 23.81
N SER A 138 2.24 -16.35 24.71
CA SER A 138 2.52 -14.95 24.41
C SER A 138 3.84 -14.72 23.68
N PHE A 139 4.76 -15.69 23.65
CA PHE A 139 6.11 -15.48 23.11
C PHE A 139 6.08 -15.12 21.63
N PHE A 140 5.34 -15.91 20.82
CA PHE A 140 5.28 -15.70 19.38
C PHE A 140 4.58 -14.37 19.00
N PRO A 141 3.40 -14.02 19.55
CA PRO A 141 2.79 -12.70 19.35
C PRO A 141 3.70 -11.52 19.77
N CYS A 142 4.45 -11.65 20.88
CA CYS A 142 5.42 -10.63 21.28
C CYS A 142 6.56 -10.52 20.25
N LEU A 143 7.09 -11.64 19.75
CA LEU A 143 8.13 -11.65 18.72
C LEU A 143 7.66 -10.96 17.44
N LEU A 144 6.43 -11.24 16.99
CA LEU A 144 5.81 -10.58 15.85
C LEU A 144 5.71 -9.06 16.06
N ALA A 145 5.15 -8.63 17.19
CA ALA A 145 5.01 -7.20 17.48
C ALA A 145 6.37 -6.48 17.59
N ILE A 146 7.36 -7.10 18.24
CA ILE A 146 8.74 -6.57 18.30
C ILE A 146 9.34 -6.47 16.90
N GLY A 147 9.18 -7.49 16.06
CA GLY A 147 9.64 -7.48 14.67
C GLY A 147 9.01 -6.34 13.89
N ALA A 148 7.70 -6.13 14.03
CA ALA A 148 6.97 -5.06 13.37
C ALA A 148 7.45 -3.67 13.81
N PHE A 149 7.60 -3.41 15.11
CA PHE A 149 8.17 -2.15 15.60
C PHE A 149 9.64 -1.95 15.21
N SER A 150 10.40 -3.04 15.06
CA SER A 150 11.78 -2.97 14.54
C SER A 150 11.80 -2.57 13.07
N LEU A 151 10.85 -3.06 12.26
CA LEU A 151 10.69 -2.64 10.88
C LEU A 151 10.31 -1.15 10.79
N VAL A 152 9.41 -0.67 11.66
CA VAL A 152 9.06 0.76 11.75
C VAL A 152 10.30 1.62 12.01
N ILE A 153 11.18 1.21 12.93
CA ILE A 153 12.44 1.91 13.17
C ILE A 153 13.32 1.85 11.92
N GLY A 154 13.44 0.68 11.30
CA GLY A 154 14.23 0.46 10.09
C GLY A 154 13.86 1.41 8.95
N VAL A 155 12.58 1.57 8.64
CA VAL A 155 12.09 2.42 7.54
C VAL A 155 12.12 3.92 7.84
N ASP A 156 12.24 4.29 9.12
CA ASP A 156 12.47 5.67 9.54
C ASP A 156 13.96 6.05 9.53
N ILE A 157 14.87 5.08 9.47
CA ILE A 157 16.32 5.31 9.35
C ILE A 157 16.80 5.11 7.91
N TRP A 158 16.31 4.06 7.25
CA TRP A 158 16.80 3.58 5.95
C TRP A 158 15.67 3.55 4.91
N ARG A 159 16.04 3.87 3.67
CA ARG A 159 15.23 3.71 2.46
C ARG A 159 16.03 2.95 1.41
N ILE A 160 15.33 2.40 0.41
CA ILE A 160 15.99 1.83 -0.76
C ILE A 160 16.44 2.98 -1.68
N GLU A 161 17.61 2.84 -2.30
CA GLU A 161 18.11 3.74 -3.35
C GLU A 161 17.05 3.95 -4.46
N GLY A 162 16.94 5.17 -4.98
CA GLY A 162 15.99 5.50 -6.04
C GLY A 162 14.53 5.62 -5.60
N ASP A 163 14.26 5.56 -4.29
CA ASP A 163 12.92 5.82 -3.75
C ASP A 163 12.57 7.33 -3.80
N ILE A 164 11.29 7.63 -4.00
CA ILE A 164 10.76 8.99 -3.99
C ILE A 164 10.59 9.39 -2.52
N ASP A 165 11.52 10.19 -2.00
CA ASP A 165 11.74 10.38 -0.56
C ASP A 165 11.89 9.03 0.14
N ARG A 166 10.83 8.49 0.71
CA ARG A 166 10.82 7.11 1.21
C ARG A 166 9.45 6.48 1.04
N MET A 167 8.69 6.97 0.07
CA MET A 167 7.28 6.64 -0.09
C MET A 167 7.10 5.15 -0.34
N ASN A 168 7.88 4.54 -1.24
CA ASN A 168 7.74 3.11 -1.51
C ASN A 168 8.24 2.27 -0.35
N THR A 169 9.30 2.71 0.33
CA THR A 169 9.81 2.06 1.53
C THR A 169 8.76 2.07 2.64
N VAL A 170 8.16 3.22 2.94
CA VAL A 170 7.08 3.32 3.92
C VAL A 170 5.88 2.49 3.47
N PHE A 171 5.36 2.69 2.26
CA PHE A 171 4.16 2.01 1.76
C PHE A 171 4.30 0.47 1.80
N LYS A 172 5.38 -0.09 1.26
CA LYS A 172 5.56 -1.55 1.15
C LYS A 172 5.82 -2.20 2.51
N PHE A 173 6.58 -1.56 3.38
CA PHE A 173 6.91 -2.14 4.69
C PHE A 173 5.83 -1.88 5.73
N TYR A 174 5.17 -0.71 5.73
CA TYR A 174 4.06 -0.46 6.66
C TYR A 174 2.86 -1.37 6.40
N LEU A 175 2.62 -1.81 5.17
CA LEU A 175 1.61 -2.85 4.89
C LEU A 175 1.92 -4.14 5.65
N ASN A 176 3.18 -4.58 5.64
CA ASN A 176 3.63 -5.74 6.39
C ASN A 176 3.58 -5.52 7.90
N VAL A 177 4.00 -4.34 8.39
CA VAL A 177 3.88 -3.94 9.80
C VAL A 177 2.42 -4.03 10.25
N TRP A 178 1.48 -3.52 9.46
CA TRP A 178 0.06 -3.53 9.78
C TRP A 178 -0.49 -4.95 9.88
N ILE A 179 -0.14 -5.84 8.94
CA ILE A 179 -0.55 -7.25 8.96
C ILE A 179 0.02 -7.97 10.19
N ILE A 180 1.33 -7.81 10.45
CA ILE A 180 2.01 -8.48 11.56
C ILE A 180 1.46 -7.99 12.91
N LEU A 181 1.28 -6.67 13.08
CA LEU A 181 0.68 -6.08 14.26
C LEU A 181 -0.78 -6.51 14.42
N GLY A 182 -1.54 -6.66 13.34
CA GLY A 182 -2.91 -7.16 13.38
C GLY A 182 -3.01 -8.57 13.96
N ILE A 183 -2.12 -9.48 13.52
CA ILE A 183 -2.05 -10.85 14.05
C ILE A 183 -1.67 -10.84 15.54
N ALA A 184 -0.65 -10.07 15.92
CA ALA A 184 -0.23 -9.97 17.31
C ALA A 184 -1.32 -9.34 18.22
N ALA A 185 -1.95 -8.27 17.75
CA ALA A 185 -3.01 -7.57 18.45
C ALA A 185 -4.26 -8.44 18.63
N ALA A 186 -4.61 -9.29 17.66
CA ALA A 186 -5.72 -10.23 17.81
C ALA A 186 -5.51 -11.18 19.01
N TYR A 187 -4.29 -11.72 19.16
CA TYR A 187 -3.94 -12.54 20.32
C TYR A 187 -3.98 -11.73 21.63
N PHE A 188 -3.36 -10.54 21.65
CA PHE A 188 -3.33 -9.70 22.85
C PHE A 188 -4.75 -9.31 23.30
N LEU A 189 -5.62 -8.97 22.35
CA LEU A 189 -7.01 -8.65 22.61
C LEU A 189 -7.79 -9.88 23.12
N TYR A 190 -7.63 -11.04 22.50
CA TYR A 190 -8.23 -12.29 22.98
C TYR A 190 -7.82 -12.59 24.43
N ASN A 191 -6.54 -12.43 24.77
CA ASN A 191 -6.03 -12.65 26.11
C ASN A 191 -6.62 -11.64 27.11
N LEU A 192 -6.61 -10.35 26.76
CA LEU A 192 -7.22 -9.27 27.53
C LEU A 192 -8.71 -9.53 27.84
N LEU A 193 -9.46 -10.05 26.88
CA LEU A 193 -10.89 -10.34 27.04
C LEU A 193 -11.16 -11.59 27.88
N ASN A 194 -10.42 -12.69 27.65
CA ASN A 194 -10.79 -14.00 28.18
C ASN A 194 -10.01 -14.44 29.41
N GLN A 195 -8.70 -14.20 29.46
CA GLN A 195 -7.84 -14.75 30.51
C GLN A 195 -7.62 -13.75 31.64
N LEU A 196 -7.72 -12.46 31.33
CA LEU A 196 -7.33 -11.36 32.20
C LEU A 196 -8.53 -10.77 32.96
N SER A 197 -9.56 -11.59 33.21
CA SER A 197 -10.76 -11.28 34.02
C SER A 197 -11.21 -9.82 33.93
N PHE A 198 -11.36 -9.31 32.71
CA PHE A 198 -11.75 -7.92 32.49
C PHE A 198 -13.19 -7.76 32.97
N SER A 199 -13.33 -7.37 34.24
CA SER A 199 -14.64 -7.28 34.87
C SER A 199 -15.34 -6.05 34.31
N LEU A 200 -16.39 -6.26 33.50
CA LEU A 200 -17.27 -5.18 33.04
C LEU A 200 -17.97 -4.43 34.20
N LYS A 201 -17.81 -4.90 35.44
CA LYS A 201 -18.24 -4.18 36.65
C LYS A 201 -17.30 -3.02 37.02
N SER A 202 -16.05 -3.03 36.52
CA SER A 202 -15.11 -1.93 36.70
C SER A 202 -15.35 -0.85 35.66
N THR A 203 -15.60 0.37 36.10
CA THR A 203 -15.76 1.54 35.22
C THR A 203 -14.57 1.69 34.27
N PHE A 204 -13.34 1.42 34.74
CA PHE A 204 -12.14 1.50 33.91
C PHE A 204 -12.16 0.47 32.77
N SER A 205 -12.55 -0.76 33.07
CA SER A 205 -12.68 -1.82 32.06
C SER A 205 -13.77 -1.48 31.05
N TYR A 206 -14.93 -1.01 31.50
CA TYR A 206 -15.99 -0.59 30.60
C TYR A 206 -15.54 0.55 29.65
N CYS A 207 -14.90 1.60 30.20
CA CYS A 207 -14.36 2.70 29.39
C CYS A 207 -13.31 2.22 28.37
N TRP A 208 -12.46 1.27 28.75
CA TRP A 208 -11.46 0.71 27.84
C TRP A 208 -12.09 -0.09 26.69
N VAL A 209 -13.10 -0.90 26.97
CA VAL A 209 -13.82 -1.64 25.91
C VAL A 209 -14.46 -0.68 24.93
N ILE A 210 -15.13 0.38 25.42
CA ILE A 210 -15.67 1.44 24.57
C ILE A 210 -14.57 2.08 23.73
N PHE A 211 -13.43 2.39 24.34
CA PHE A 211 -12.31 3.01 23.64
C PHE A 211 -11.79 2.13 22.49
N ILE A 212 -11.56 0.82 22.73
CA ILE A 212 -11.17 -0.12 21.67
C ILE A 212 -12.26 -0.24 20.61
N PHE A 213 -13.54 -0.33 21.00
CA PHE A 213 -14.65 -0.38 20.07
C PHE A 213 -14.69 0.85 19.14
N LEU A 214 -14.46 2.05 19.69
CA LEU A 214 -14.39 3.28 18.90
C LEU A 214 -13.21 3.27 17.93
N LEU A 215 -12.04 2.77 18.34
CA LEU A 215 -10.88 2.64 17.46
C LEU A 215 -11.12 1.65 16.31
N VAL A 216 -11.71 0.49 16.60
CA VAL A 216 -12.09 -0.50 15.57
C VAL A 216 -13.12 0.10 14.62
N SER A 217 -14.17 0.72 15.16
CA SER A 217 -15.23 1.37 14.37
C SER A 217 -14.66 2.47 13.47
N SER A 218 -13.73 3.28 14.00
CA SER A 218 -13.06 4.32 13.22
C SER A 218 -12.23 3.74 12.07
N GLY A 219 -11.57 2.60 12.26
CA GLY A 219 -10.82 1.92 11.20
C GLY A 219 -11.70 1.38 10.07
N LEU A 220 -12.94 1.00 10.39
CA LEU A 220 -13.92 0.47 9.41
C LEU A 220 -14.61 1.57 8.58
N ILE A 221 -14.51 2.85 8.96
CA ILE A 221 -15.10 3.95 8.19
C ILE A 221 -14.54 3.96 6.77
N TYR A 222 -13.22 3.79 6.62
CA TYR A 222 -12.57 3.82 5.31
C TYR A 222 -13.06 2.73 4.37
N THR A 223 -13.43 1.54 4.86
CA THR A 223 -13.84 0.41 4.00
C THR A 223 -15.14 0.67 3.25
N VAL A 224 -16.00 1.54 3.79
CA VAL A 224 -17.27 1.90 3.15
C VAL A 224 -17.15 3.25 2.46
N PHE A 225 -16.80 4.30 3.22
CA PHE A 225 -16.82 5.67 2.72
C PHE A 225 -15.64 5.97 1.78
N GLY A 226 -14.48 5.35 2.01
CA GLY A 226 -13.32 5.52 1.14
C GLY A 226 -13.58 5.04 -0.29
N THR A 227 -14.37 3.97 -0.45
CA THR A 227 -14.78 3.47 -1.78
C THR A 227 -15.68 4.47 -2.49
N VAL A 228 -16.68 5.01 -1.79
CA VAL A 228 -17.63 5.99 -2.33
C VAL A 228 -16.90 7.26 -2.76
N ASP A 229 -16.07 7.83 -1.88
CA ASP A 229 -15.31 9.05 -2.17
C ASP A 229 -14.37 8.86 -3.37
N ARG A 230 -13.69 7.71 -3.46
CA ARG A 230 -12.77 7.42 -4.58
C ARG A 230 -13.47 7.23 -5.91
N LEU A 231 -14.67 6.67 -5.92
CA LEU A 231 -15.48 6.56 -7.14
C LEU A 231 -15.94 7.96 -7.57
N GLN A 232 -16.45 8.78 -6.66
CA GLN A 232 -16.91 10.14 -6.95
C GLN A 232 -15.80 11.07 -7.43
N ASP A 233 -14.57 10.90 -6.92
CA ASP A 233 -13.39 11.68 -7.33
C ASP A 233 -12.95 11.39 -8.78
N ARG A 234 -13.17 10.16 -9.28
CA ARG A 234 -12.66 9.73 -10.59
C ARG A 234 -13.72 9.56 -11.67
N PHE A 235 -14.92 9.14 -11.30
CA PHE A 235 -15.97 8.74 -12.25
C PHE A 235 -17.25 9.52 -11.93
N TYR A 236 -17.48 10.56 -12.72
CA TYR A 236 -18.63 11.43 -12.53
C TYR A 236 -19.92 10.66 -12.83
N ASN A 237 -20.91 10.76 -11.94
CA ASN A 237 -22.20 10.08 -12.05
C ASN A 237 -22.13 8.54 -12.20
N SER A 238 -21.01 7.89 -11.87
CA SER A 238 -20.96 6.42 -11.86
C SER A 238 -21.91 5.86 -10.80
N VAL A 239 -22.70 4.86 -11.17
CA VAL A 239 -23.73 4.29 -10.30
C VAL A 239 -23.10 3.67 -9.04
N THR A 240 -23.59 4.13 -7.89
CA THR A 240 -23.11 3.84 -6.54
C THR A 240 -23.72 2.56 -5.94
N ALA A 241 -24.26 1.67 -6.78
CA ALA A 241 -24.82 0.42 -6.31
C ALA A 241 -23.71 -0.46 -5.72
N PHE A 242 -23.87 -0.90 -4.47
CA PHE A 242 -22.95 -1.88 -3.88
C PHE A 242 -23.10 -3.20 -4.62
N THR A 243 -22.08 -3.57 -5.39
CA THR A 243 -22.03 -4.80 -6.19
C THR A 243 -20.66 -5.47 -6.08
N LEU A 244 -20.61 -6.76 -6.43
CA LEU A 244 -19.37 -7.52 -6.59
C LEU A 244 -18.85 -7.48 -8.04
N ASP A 245 -19.58 -6.86 -8.97
CA ASP A 245 -19.12 -6.66 -10.34
C ASP A 245 -18.13 -5.47 -10.42
N GLY A 246 -16.86 -5.79 -10.64
CA GLY A 246 -15.79 -4.81 -10.77
C GLY A 246 -15.87 -3.91 -12.00
N TYR A 247 -16.78 -4.18 -12.95
CA TYR A 247 -17.00 -3.36 -14.15
C TYR A 247 -18.22 -2.45 -14.07
N GLU A 248 -19.02 -2.54 -13.01
CA GLU A 248 -20.27 -1.76 -12.90
C GLU A 248 -20.03 -0.25 -12.98
N PHE A 249 -18.89 0.22 -12.47
CA PHE A 249 -18.51 1.64 -12.54
C PHE A 249 -18.41 2.16 -13.98
N MET A 250 -18.13 1.29 -14.96
CA MET A 250 -17.99 1.67 -16.38
C MET A 250 -19.33 1.72 -17.11
N ARG A 251 -20.42 1.20 -16.54
CA ARG A 251 -21.72 1.13 -17.24
C ARG A 251 -22.21 2.51 -17.66
N ASP A 252 -22.14 3.47 -16.74
CA ASP A 252 -22.58 4.86 -16.93
C ASP A 252 -21.45 5.85 -16.58
N GLY A 253 -20.23 5.34 -16.37
CA GLY A 253 -19.10 6.12 -15.89
C GLY A 253 -18.54 7.05 -16.96
N ILE A 254 -18.34 8.32 -16.60
CA ILE A 254 -17.61 9.29 -17.42
C ILE A 254 -16.28 9.61 -16.73
N TYR A 255 -15.19 9.33 -17.42
CA TYR A 255 -13.85 9.76 -17.00
C TYR A 255 -13.58 11.16 -17.52
N LYS A 256 -13.24 12.09 -16.60
CA LYS A 256 -12.89 13.47 -16.93
C LYS A 256 -11.40 13.58 -17.24
N ASP A 257 -11.04 13.61 -18.52
CA ASP A 257 -9.68 13.87 -18.97
C ASP A 257 -9.49 15.38 -19.25
N GLU A 258 -8.25 15.85 -19.18
CA GLU A 258 -7.91 17.24 -19.54
C GLU A 258 -8.17 17.55 -21.02
N LYS A 259 -8.12 16.53 -21.88
CA LYS A 259 -8.38 16.68 -23.31
C LYS A 259 -9.85 16.53 -23.69
N GLY A 260 -10.68 15.97 -22.81
CA GLY A 260 -12.10 15.75 -23.06
C GLY A 260 -12.69 14.62 -22.21
N ASP A 261 -14.02 14.53 -22.19
CA ASP A 261 -14.71 13.45 -21.49
C ASP A 261 -14.55 12.11 -22.23
N ILE A 262 -14.43 11.02 -21.47
CA ILE A 262 -14.38 9.65 -21.99
C ILE A 262 -15.56 8.86 -21.38
N ASN A 263 -16.46 8.39 -22.21
CA ASN A 263 -17.53 7.46 -21.91
C ASN A 263 -16.98 6.03 -21.79
N LEU A 264 -16.98 5.51 -20.57
CA LEU A 264 -16.45 4.19 -20.25
C LEU A 264 -17.32 3.04 -20.77
N SER A 265 -18.62 3.29 -21.05
CA SER A 265 -19.53 2.27 -21.57
C SER A 265 -19.09 1.77 -22.94
N ALA A 266 -18.59 2.68 -23.78
CA ALA A 266 -18.16 2.41 -25.14
C ALA A 266 -16.90 1.52 -25.16
N ASP A 267 -15.91 1.85 -24.31
CA ASP A 267 -14.74 0.99 -24.10
C ASP A 267 -15.16 -0.39 -23.58
N MET A 268 -16.12 -0.48 -22.64
CA MET A 268 -16.61 -1.77 -22.14
C MET A 268 -17.30 -2.63 -23.20
N ALA A 269 -18.10 -2.02 -24.07
CA ALA A 269 -18.75 -2.73 -25.16
C ALA A 269 -17.68 -3.37 -26.09
N ALA A 270 -16.65 -2.60 -26.43
CA ALA A 270 -15.52 -3.08 -27.22
C ALA A 270 -14.71 -4.17 -26.51
N VAL A 271 -14.44 -4.02 -25.21
CA VAL A 271 -13.75 -5.02 -24.38
C VAL A 271 -14.51 -6.35 -24.33
N ARG A 272 -15.83 -6.31 -24.14
CA ARG A 272 -16.68 -7.51 -24.15
C ARG A 272 -16.62 -8.19 -25.51
N TRP A 273 -16.79 -7.41 -26.58
CA TRP A 273 -16.70 -7.95 -27.94
C TRP A 273 -15.34 -8.60 -28.22
N LEU A 274 -14.23 -7.96 -27.83
CA LEU A 274 -12.89 -8.53 -27.98
C LEU A 274 -12.74 -9.86 -27.24
N ARG A 275 -13.20 -9.96 -26.00
CA ARG A 275 -13.15 -11.20 -25.21
C ARG A 275 -13.97 -12.33 -25.81
N ASP A 276 -15.11 -12.00 -26.40
CA ASP A 276 -16.04 -12.99 -26.95
C ASP A 276 -15.64 -13.47 -28.36
N ASN A 277 -14.84 -12.69 -29.10
CA ASN A 277 -14.57 -12.93 -30.52
C ASN A 277 -13.10 -13.15 -30.87
N ILE A 278 -12.15 -12.75 -30.01
CA ILE A 278 -10.72 -12.85 -30.29
C ILE A 278 -10.09 -13.94 -29.44
N GLU A 279 -9.55 -14.96 -30.12
CA GLU A 279 -8.86 -16.07 -29.47
C GLU A 279 -7.34 -15.83 -29.38
N GLY A 280 -6.70 -16.48 -28.41
CA GLY A 280 -5.26 -16.44 -28.20
C GLY A 280 -4.77 -15.16 -27.50
N SER A 281 -3.56 -14.72 -27.85
CA SER A 281 -2.96 -13.49 -27.28
C SER A 281 -2.36 -12.58 -28.35
N PRO A 282 -3.13 -12.22 -29.39
CA PRO A 282 -2.66 -11.29 -30.43
C PRO A 282 -2.36 -9.91 -29.85
N VAL A 283 -1.36 -9.23 -30.43
CA VAL A 283 -1.00 -7.87 -30.03
C VAL A 283 -2.08 -6.88 -30.47
N ILE A 284 -2.61 -6.13 -29.51
CA ILE A 284 -3.56 -5.04 -29.71
C ILE A 284 -2.85 -3.70 -29.57
N LEU A 285 -3.08 -2.80 -30.52
CA LEU A 285 -2.61 -1.42 -30.46
C LEU A 285 -3.72 -0.54 -29.89
N GLU A 286 -3.37 0.20 -28.84
CA GLU A 286 -4.20 1.23 -28.23
C GLU A 286 -3.34 2.47 -27.94
N GLY A 287 -3.98 3.62 -27.76
CA GLY A 287 -3.32 4.89 -27.54
C GLY A 287 -2.53 4.97 -26.23
N VAL A 288 -1.43 5.73 -26.28
CA VAL A 288 -0.61 6.09 -25.12
C VAL A 288 -1.12 7.39 -24.52
N THR A 289 -1.32 7.40 -23.21
CA THR A 289 -1.67 8.58 -22.43
C THR A 289 -0.54 8.93 -21.45
N PRO A 290 -0.49 10.17 -20.93
CA PRO A 290 0.29 10.50 -19.75
C PRO A 290 -0.03 9.59 -18.56
N THR A 291 0.84 9.58 -17.56
CA THR A 291 0.64 8.78 -16.35
C THR A 291 -0.65 9.18 -15.62
N TYR A 292 -1.30 8.21 -14.94
CA TYR A 292 -2.57 8.39 -14.21
C TYR A 292 -3.77 8.84 -15.06
N ARG A 293 -3.73 8.58 -16.38
CA ARG A 293 -4.83 8.77 -17.32
C ARG A 293 -5.41 7.44 -17.80
N TRP A 294 -6.48 7.51 -18.58
CA TRP A 294 -7.26 6.37 -19.07
C TRP A 294 -6.60 5.60 -20.24
N GLY A 295 -5.29 5.34 -20.16
CA GLY A 295 -4.53 4.55 -21.16
C GLY A 295 -4.34 3.09 -20.74
N GLY A 296 -4.00 2.21 -21.69
CA GLY A 296 -3.84 0.77 -21.42
C GLY A 296 -5.15 0.05 -21.04
N ARG A 297 -6.28 0.72 -21.27
CA ARG A 297 -7.63 0.32 -20.83
C ARG A 297 -8.10 -0.95 -21.54
N ILE A 298 -7.72 -1.16 -22.80
CA ILE A 298 -8.19 -2.32 -23.56
C ILE A 298 -7.37 -3.55 -23.16
N SER A 299 -6.05 -3.44 -23.12
CA SER A 299 -5.17 -4.55 -22.73
C SER A 299 -5.39 -5.01 -21.29
N VAL A 300 -5.52 -4.08 -20.33
CA VAL A 300 -5.80 -4.41 -18.91
C VAL A 300 -7.12 -5.16 -18.77
N HIS A 301 -8.14 -4.80 -19.55
CA HIS A 301 -9.44 -5.43 -19.47
C HIS A 301 -9.62 -6.62 -20.42
N THR A 302 -8.81 -6.83 -21.45
CA THR A 302 -8.96 -8.02 -22.32
C THR A 302 -7.95 -9.12 -21.99
N GLY A 303 -6.83 -8.78 -21.36
CA GLY A 303 -5.68 -9.68 -21.21
C GLY A 303 -4.84 -9.80 -22.48
N LEU A 304 -5.22 -9.11 -23.57
CA LEU A 304 -4.44 -9.07 -24.80
C LEU A 304 -3.17 -8.21 -24.59
N PRO A 305 -2.00 -8.64 -25.09
CA PRO A 305 -0.79 -7.84 -24.99
C PRO A 305 -0.89 -6.58 -25.86
N THR A 306 -0.31 -5.47 -25.39
CA THR A 306 -0.14 -4.24 -26.18
C THR A 306 1.34 -3.92 -26.39
N VAL A 307 1.65 -3.08 -27.38
CA VAL A 307 3.01 -2.64 -27.69
C VAL A 307 3.71 -2.02 -26.48
N ILE A 308 2.97 -1.20 -25.73
CA ILE A 308 3.43 -0.59 -24.48
C ILE A 308 2.25 -0.32 -23.53
N GLY A 309 2.39 -0.76 -22.28
CA GLY A 309 1.44 -0.46 -21.21
C GLY A 309 1.75 0.86 -20.50
N TRP A 310 1.24 1.03 -19.27
CA TRP A 310 1.47 2.24 -18.47
C TRP A 310 2.96 2.55 -18.29
N GLU A 311 3.37 3.73 -18.77
CA GLU A 311 4.77 4.20 -18.85
C GLU A 311 5.57 3.89 -17.57
N TRP A 312 5.07 4.36 -16.42
CA TRP A 312 5.88 4.35 -15.20
C TRP A 312 6.07 2.94 -14.63
N HIS A 313 5.10 2.02 -14.76
CA HIS A 313 5.33 0.61 -14.38
C HIS A 313 6.33 -0.05 -15.32
N GLN A 314 6.28 0.26 -16.61
CA GLN A 314 7.25 -0.29 -17.57
C GLN A 314 8.66 0.18 -17.20
N GLN A 315 8.83 1.49 -16.95
CA GLN A 315 10.12 2.09 -16.61
C GLN A 315 10.64 1.63 -15.24
N GLN A 316 9.80 1.60 -14.20
CA GLN A 316 10.21 1.17 -12.86
C GLN A 316 10.67 -0.29 -12.82
N GLN A 317 10.04 -1.16 -13.59
CA GLN A 317 10.42 -2.58 -13.67
C GLN A 317 11.64 -2.84 -14.55
N ARG A 318 12.04 -1.87 -15.39
CA ARG A 318 13.09 -2.02 -16.41
C ARG A 318 13.93 -0.75 -16.46
N TRP A 319 14.51 -0.36 -15.32
CA TRP A 319 15.09 0.97 -15.11
C TRP A 319 16.18 1.36 -16.11
N GLU A 320 17.01 0.39 -16.51
CA GLU A 320 18.06 0.60 -17.52
C GLU A 320 17.53 0.59 -18.96
N TYR A 321 16.32 0.03 -19.20
CA TYR A 321 15.71 -0.09 -20.53
C TYR A 321 14.65 1.00 -20.81
N ARG A 322 14.75 2.15 -20.12
CA ARG A 322 13.80 3.26 -20.28
C ARG A 322 13.83 3.84 -21.69
N ASN A 323 14.98 3.78 -22.37
CA ASN A 323 15.09 4.26 -23.74
C ASN A 323 14.28 3.40 -24.72
N GLU A 324 14.28 2.09 -24.54
CA GLU A 324 13.50 1.14 -25.32
C GLU A 324 12.00 1.33 -25.07
N ILE A 325 11.61 1.59 -23.82
CA ILE A 325 10.23 1.93 -23.45
C ILE A 325 9.81 3.23 -24.12
N ASN A 326 10.63 4.27 -24.04
CA ASN A 326 10.37 5.56 -24.68
C ASN A 326 10.29 5.43 -26.20
N SER A 327 11.14 4.60 -26.81
CA SER A 327 11.08 4.30 -28.25
C SER A 327 9.77 3.60 -28.63
N ARG A 328 9.29 2.63 -27.83
CA ARG A 328 7.99 1.98 -28.08
C ARG A 328 6.83 2.97 -27.98
N MET A 329 6.83 3.85 -26.98
CA MET A 329 5.83 4.91 -26.88
C MET A 329 5.87 5.87 -28.08
N ALA A 330 7.08 6.26 -28.51
CA ALA A 330 7.26 7.10 -29.69
C ALA A 330 6.73 6.42 -30.97
N ASP A 331 6.97 5.11 -31.12
CA ASP A 331 6.45 4.33 -32.24
C ASP A 331 4.92 4.25 -32.23
N VAL A 332 4.28 3.97 -31.09
CA VAL A 332 2.81 3.98 -30.98
C VAL A 332 2.26 5.37 -31.34
N ASN A 333 2.87 6.42 -30.82
CA ASN A 333 2.49 7.79 -31.15
C ASN A 333 2.65 8.08 -32.66
N ALA A 334 3.71 7.60 -33.30
CA ALA A 334 3.92 7.75 -34.74
C ALA A 334 2.85 7.01 -35.56
N ILE A 335 2.42 5.81 -35.13
CA ILE A 335 1.33 5.06 -35.79
C ILE A 335 0.04 5.89 -35.78
N TYR A 336 -0.33 6.54 -34.67
CA TYR A 336 -1.57 7.32 -34.60
C TYR A 336 -1.44 8.76 -35.13
N THR A 337 -0.25 9.36 -35.15
CA THR A 337 -0.05 10.79 -35.47
C THR A 337 0.36 11.05 -36.92
N THR A 338 1.29 10.27 -37.46
CA THR A 338 1.96 10.61 -38.72
C THR A 338 1.04 10.39 -39.93
N PRO A 339 0.81 11.37 -40.82
CA PRO A 339 0.08 11.14 -42.06
C PRO A 339 0.80 10.15 -42.98
N GLY A 340 0.06 9.37 -43.77
CA GLY A 340 0.61 8.41 -44.73
C GLY A 340 0.82 6.99 -44.18
N PHE A 341 0.90 6.01 -45.08
CA PHE A 341 0.72 4.59 -44.74
C PHE A 341 2.03 3.85 -44.42
N GLU A 342 3.15 4.22 -45.02
CA GLU A 342 4.40 3.42 -44.96
C GLU A 342 4.96 3.28 -43.53
N LEU A 343 5.20 4.39 -42.83
CA LEU A 343 5.77 4.35 -41.48
C LEU A 343 4.87 3.58 -40.51
N ALA A 344 3.56 3.87 -40.52
CA ALA A 344 2.60 3.17 -39.67
C ALA A 344 2.52 1.68 -40.02
N GLY A 345 2.52 1.34 -41.31
CA GLY A 345 2.51 -0.05 -41.79
C GLY A 345 3.73 -0.82 -41.33
N ASN A 346 4.93 -0.23 -41.42
CA ASN A 346 6.19 -0.84 -40.98
C ASN A 346 6.23 -1.05 -39.46
N LEU A 347 5.71 -0.09 -38.68
CA LEU A 347 5.66 -0.21 -37.23
C LEU A 347 4.61 -1.25 -36.77
N ILE A 348 3.48 -1.35 -37.48
CA ILE A 348 2.48 -2.41 -37.26
C ILE A 348 3.12 -3.79 -37.45
N ASP A 349 3.94 -3.98 -38.48
CA ASP A 349 4.65 -5.25 -38.72
C ASP A 349 5.73 -5.50 -37.68
N LYS A 350 6.54 -4.48 -37.35
CA LYS A 350 7.61 -4.56 -36.34
C LYS A 350 7.11 -5.10 -35.00
N TYR A 351 5.89 -4.74 -34.60
CA TYR A 351 5.28 -5.15 -33.34
C TYR A 351 4.26 -6.28 -33.48
N GLU A 352 4.11 -6.84 -34.68
CA GLU A 352 3.15 -7.91 -34.99
C GLU A 352 1.72 -7.57 -34.53
N VAL A 353 1.33 -6.30 -34.67
CA VAL A 353 0.00 -5.82 -34.28
C VAL A 353 -1.03 -6.53 -35.15
N LYS A 354 -2.05 -7.11 -34.50
CA LYS A 354 -3.18 -7.76 -35.19
C LYS A 354 -4.47 -6.98 -35.10
N TYR A 355 -4.62 -6.16 -34.06
CA TYR A 355 -5.81 -5.34 -33.86
C TYR A 355 -5.42 -3.91 -33.48
N ILE A 356 -6.13 -2.92 -33.99
CA ILE A 356 -5.93 -1.50 -33.68
C ILE A 356 -7.24 -0.92 -33.20
N VAL A 357 -7.23 -0.30 -32.02
CA VAL A 357 -8.40 0.34 -31.43
C VAL A 357 -8.38 1.83 -31.71
N ILE A 358 -9.55 2.38 -32.04
CA ILE A 358 -9.82 3.81 -32.10
C ILE A 358 -11.11 4.10 -31.33
N GLY A 359 -10.98 4.54 -30.08
CA GLY A 359 -12.06 5.04 -29.25
C GLY A 359 -11.90 6.54 -28.97
N GLU A 360 -12.55 7.02 -27.91
CA GLU A 360 -12.45 8.42 -27.52
C GLU A 360 -11.04 8.80 -27.08
N VAL A 361 -10.31 7.93 -26.39
CA VAL A 361 -8.90 8.16 -26.01
C VAL A 361 -8.06 8.49 -27.24
N GLU A 362 -8.12 7.69 -28.30
CA GLU A 362 -7.34 7.94 -29.50
C GLU A 362 -7.78 9.24 -30.20
N LYS A 363 -9.09 9.54 -30.23
CA LYS A 363 -9.63 10.78 -30.81
C LYS A 363 -9.22 12.03 -30.04
N LEU A 364 -9.07 11.95 -28.72
CA LEU A 364 -8.66 13.06 -27.87
C LEU A 364 -7.14 13.29 -27.90
N TYR A 365 -6.36 12.22 -27.96
CA TYR A 365 -4.91 12.31 -27.82
C TYR A 365 -4.15 12.48 -29.14
N TYR A 366 -4.73 12.10 -30.28
CA TYR A 366 -4.07 12.11 -31.59
C TYR A 366 -4.79 12.99 -32.62
N PRO A 367 -4.06 13.59 -33.58
CA PRO A 367 -4.67 14.44 -34.60
C PRO A 367 -5.56 13.65 -35.57
N SER A 368 -6.68 14.25 -35.98
CA SER A 368 -7.63 13.65 -36.91
C SER A 368 -7.00 13.21 -38.24
N ASP A 369 -6.03 13.96 -38.75
CA ASP A 369 -5.32 13.63 -40.00
C ASP A 369 -4.46 12.38 -39.86
N GLY A 370 -3.90 12.15 -38.66
CA GLY A 370 -3.20 10.93 -38.31
C GLY A 370 -4.14 9.73 -38.18
N LEU A 371 -5.34 9.91 -37.62
CA LEU A 371 -6.33 8.84 -37.50
C LEU A 371 -6.98 8.47 -38.85
N ARG A 372 -7.13 9.45 -39.76
CA ARG A 372 -7.76 9.28 -41.07
C ARG A 372 -7.21 8.09 -41.85
N LYS A 373 -5.89 7.93 -41.88
CA LYS A 373 -5.24 6.82 -42.59
C LYS A 373 -5.66 5.44 -42.07
N ILE A 374 -5.98 5.32 -40.78
CA ILE A 374 -6.41 4.07 -40.16
C ILE A 374 -7.87 3.82 -40.52
N TYR A 375 -8.72 4.84 -40.48
CA TYR A 375 -10.11 4.76 -40.94
C TYR A 375 -10.23 4.37 -42.42
N GLU A 376 -9.32 4.86 -43.26
CA GLU A 376 -9.25 4.56 -44.70
C GLU A 376 -8.63 3.18 -45.00
N GLY A 377 -8.32 2.38 -43.99
CA GLY A 377 -7.85 1.01 -44.16
C GLY A 377 -6.34 0.88 -44.39
N LEU A 378 -5.56 1.95 -44.20
CA LEU A 378 -4.10 2.00 -44.32
C LEU A 378 -3.57 1.37 -45.62
N GLY A 379 -4.11 1.78 -46.77
CA GLY A 379 -3.74 1.21 -48.08
C GLY A 379 -4.23 -0.22 -48.31
N GLY A 380 -5.32 -0.63 -47.64
CA GLY A 380 -5.91 -1.96 -47.75
C GLY A 380 -5.35 -2.99 -46.75
N LYS A 381 -4.39 -2.60 -45.91
CA LYS A 381 -3.81 -3.43 -44.84
C LYS A 381 -4.74 -3.66 -43.66
N LEU A 382 -5.71 -2.78 -43.44
CA LEU A 382 -6.62 -2.85 -42.31
C LEU A 382 -8.06 -3.12 -42.75
N GLU A 383 -8.74 -3.95 -41.97
CA GLU A 383 -10.15 -4.28 -42.14
C GLU A 383 -10.93 -3.96 -40.88
N LYS A 384 -12.03 -3.22 -41.01
CA LYS A 384 -12.87 -2.89 -39.86
C LYS A 384 -13.69 -4.12 -39.44
N ILE A 385 -13.53 -4.56 -38.19
CA ILE A 385 -14.23 -5.73 -37.63
C ILE A 385 -15.24 -5.37 -36.54
N TYR A 386 -15.15 -4.15 -35.99
CA TYR A 386 -16.06 -3.63 -34.98
C TYR A 386 -16.23 -2.12 -35.19
N ASP A 387 -17.47 -1.65 -35.06
CA ASP A 387 -17.86 -0.24 -35.14
C ASP A 387 -19.15 -0.04 -34.35
N ALA A 388 -19.03 0.30 -33.07
CA ALA A 388 -20.18 0.55 -32.21
C ALA A 388 -19.81 1.48 -31.06
N GLU A 389 -20.79 2.27 -30.63
CA GLU A 389 -20.67 3.22 -29.50
C GLU A 389 -19.49 4.20 -29.62
N GLY A 390 -19.06 4.50 -30.85
CA GLY A 390 -17.93 5.39 -31.11
C GLY A 390 -16.56 4.74 -30.95
N VAL A 391 -16.47 3.43 -30.75
CA VAL A 391 -15.22 2.66 -30.81
C VAL A 391 -15.15 1.86 -32.10
N ILE A 392 -14.02 1.92 -32.77
CA ILE A 392 -13.70 1.17 -33.99
C ILE A 392 -12.53 0.24 -33.69
N ILE A 393 -12.62 -1.01 -34.15
CA ILE A 393 -11.50 -1.96 -34.12
C ILE A 393 -11.18 -2.37 -35.54
N MET A 394 -9.92 -2.20 -35.91
CA MET A 394 -9.37 -2.61 -37.20
C MET A 394 -8.53 -3.87 -37.00
N LYS A 395 -8.75 -4.88 -37.84
CA LYS A 395 -7.89 -6.07 -37.98
C LYS A 395 -6.81 -5.81 -39.01
N VAL A 396 -5.57 -6.20 -38.72
CA VAL A 396 -4.49 -6.23 -39.70
C VAL A 396 -4.63 -7.48 -40.55
N ARG A 397 -4.71 -7.31 -41.88
CA ARG A 397 -4.78 -8.42 -42.82
C ARG A 397 -3.42 -9.10 -42.94
N ASP A 398 -3.45 -10.42 -43.03
CA ASP A 398 -2.30 -11.21 -43.45
C ASP A 398 -2.19 -11.07 -44.98
N LEU A 399 -1.43 -10.08 -45.44
CA LEU A 399 -1.20 -9.78 -46.87
C LEU A 399 0.01 -10.52 -47.42
#